data_AF-A0A3C1Y902-F1
#
_entry.id   AF-A0A3C1Y902-F1
#
_cell.length_a   1.000
_cell.length_b   1.000
_cell.length_c   1.000
_cell.angle_alpha   90.00
_cell.angle_beta   90.00
_cell.angle_gamma   90.00
#
_symmetry.space_group_name_H-M   'P 1'
#
loop_
_entity.id
_entity.type
_entity.pdbx_description
1 polymer ?
#
loop_
_entity_poly.entity_id
_entity_poly.type
_entity_poly.pdbx_seq_one_letter_code
_entity_poly.pdbx_strand_id
1 'polypeptide(L)'
;TLNCQGNHLENLTVDYCTALKNLYCGYNKLTTLTLAGVEKLQNLNVDDNEITNLIVSGLPSLSSFICSDNNMKSLTVRDCNALLDLVCSYNDLTSLTVENCPQILFVDCSYNDLTDLNLSNQTFLQRLLCNNNELSMLDVSFDQALTYINCRYNHIVDFRTIGCNSLSMVACQWNY
;
A
#
# COMPACT_ATOMS: atom_id res chain seq x y z
N THR A 1 22.38 -3.08 -1.54
CA THR A 1 21.53 -1.87 -1.58
C THR A 1 21.78 -1.15 -2.87
N LEU A 2 20.73 -0.73 -3.55
CA LEU A 2 20.80 0.23 -4.64
C LEU A 2 20.01 1.47 -4.22
N ASN A 3 20.68 2.62 -4.19
CA ASN A 3 20.05 3.91 -3.95
C ASN A 3 20.34 4.81 -5.14
N CYS A 4 19.29 5.14 -5.89
CA CYS A 4 19.31 6.06 -7.02
C CYS A 4 18.18 7.09 -6.90
N GLN A 5 17.82 7.48 -5.67
CA GLN A 5 16.81 8.51 -5.44
C GLN A 5 17.24 9.88 -5.97
N GLY A 6 16.27 10.69 -6.39
CA GLY A 6 16.49 12.10 -6.74
C GLY A 6 17.27 12.29 -8.04
N ASN A 7 17.03 11.41 -9.02
CA ASN A 7 17.63 11.52 -10.35
C ASN A 7 16.54 11.84 -11.39
N HIS A 8 16.87 11.70 -12.67
CA HIS A 8 15.93 11.83 -13.77
C HIS A 8 15.82 10.50 -14.54
N LEU A 9 15.88 9.38 -13.81
CA LEU A 9 15.81 8.06 -14.41
C LEU A 9 14.42 7.83 -14.98
N GLU A 10 14.36 7.63 -16.29
CA GLU A 10 13.13 7.19 -16.97
C GLU A 10 13.02 5.67 -17.00
N ASN A 11 14.14 4.97 -16.81
CA ASN A 11 14.24 3.51 -16.84
C ASN A 11 15.19 3.01 -15.75
N LEU A 12 14.86 1.89 -15.13
CA LEU A 12 15.69 1.20 -14.16
C LEU A 12 15.50 -0.32 -14.30
N THR A 13 16.60 -1.04 -14.45
CA THR A 13 16.60 -2.51 -14.53
C THR A 13 17.33 -3.08 -13.32
N VAL A 14 16.63 -3.90 -12.54
CA VAL A 14 17.17 -4.59 -11.35
C VAL A 14 16.92 -6.09 -11.39
N ASP A 15 16.36 -6.61 -12.48
CA ASP A 15 16.00 -8.01 -12.61
C ASP A 15 17.21 -8.90 -12.33
N TYR A 16 16.95 -9.99 -11.59
CA TYR A 16 17.93 -10.98 -11.19
C TYR A 16 19.08 -10.45 -10.32
N CYS A 17 18.93 -9.26 -9.73
CA CYS A 17 19.78 -8.81 -8.63
C CYS A 17 19.46 -9.60 -7.34
N THR A 18 19.76 -10.90 -7.33
CA THR A 18 19.34 -11.88 -6.30
C THR A 18 19.86 -11.59 -4.89
N ALA A 19 20.86 -10.72 -4.75
CA ALA A 19 21.40 -10.26 -3.47
C ALA A 19 20.84 -8.89 -3.02
N LEU A 20 20.00 -8.24 -3.83
CA LEU A 20 19.46 -6.92 -3.54
C LEU A 20 18.46 -6.99 -2.39
N LYS A 21 18.76 -6.27 -1.30
CA LYS A 21 17.89 -6.16 -0.12
C LYS A 21 17.12 -4.86 -0.05
N ASN A 22 17.70 -3.78 -0.54
CA ASN A 22 17.10 -2.44 -0.47
C ASN A 22 17.18 -1.81 -1.85
N LEU A 23 16.04 -1.34 -2.34
CA LEU A 23 15.91 -0.58 -3.57
C LEU A 23 15.22 0.74 -3.24
N TYR A 24 15.98 1.82 -3.37
CA TYR A 24 15.47 3.19 -3.21
C TYR A 24 15.63 3.90 -4.54
N CYS A 25 14.53 4.06 -5.28
CA CYS A 25 14.51 4.70 -6.59
C CYS A 25 13.39 5.74 -6.72
N GLY A 26 12.91 6.27 -5.59
CA GLY A 26 11.98 7.40 -5.59
C GLY A 26 12.56 8.71 -6.15
N TYR A 27 11.73 9.72 -6.38
CA TYR A 27 12.08 11.01 -6.97
C TYR A 27 12.80 10.83 -8.32
N ASN A 28 12.13 10.17 -9.26
CA ASN A 28 12.61 9.88 -10.62
C ASN A 28 11.48 10.08 -11.64
N LYS A 29 11.62 9.53 -12.84
CA LYS A 29 10.60 9.57 -13.91
C LYS A 29 10.25 8.17 -14.40
N LEU A 30 10.32 7.19 -13.51
CA LEU A 30 10.06 5.81 -13.86
C LEU A 30 8.57 5.67 -14.20
N THR A 31 8.29 5.14 -15.37
CA THR A 31 6.91 4.82 -15.79
C THR A 31 6.56 3.36 -15.53
N THR A 32 7.57 2.51 -15.36
CA THR A 32 7.44 1.07 -15.07
C THR A 32 8.61 0.60 -14.20
N LEU A 33 8.41 -0.51 -13.48
CA LEU A 33 9.45 -1.21 -12.75
C LEU A 33 9.12 -2.71 -12.71
N THR A 34 10.10 -3.55 -13.06
CA THR A 34 10.01 -5.01 -12.91
C THR A 34 10.91 -5.48 -11.77
N LEU A 35 10.46 -6.50 -11.04
CA LEU A 35 11.12 -7.02 -9.85
C LEU A 35 11.39 -8.53 -10.00
N ALA A 36 11.66 -9.01 -11.21
CA ALA A 36 11.91 -10.42 -11.42
C ALA A 36 13.23 -10.85 -10.74
N GLY A 37 13.21 -11.93 -9.97
CA GLY A 37 14.42 -12.49 -9.36
C GLY A 37 15.07 -11.65 -8.25
N VAL A 38 14.35 -10.69 -7.65
CA VAL A 38 14.81 -9.89 -6.49
C VAL A 38 14.16 -10.32 -5.17
N GLU A 39 13.89 -11.62 -4.99
CA GLU A 39 13.14 -12.19 -3.86
C GLU A 39 13.71 -11.91 -2.45
N LYS A 40 14.98 -11.49 -2.37
CA LYS A 40 15.63 -11.05 -1.12
C LYS A 40 15.40 -9.58 -0.77
N LEU A 41 14.59 -8.86 -1.57
CA LEU A 41 14.24 -7.48 -1.32
C LEU A 41 13.44 -7.37 -0.02
N GLN A 42 13.86 -6.46 0.86
CA GLN A 42 13.30 -6.18 2.17
C GLN A 42 12.64 -4.80 2.19
N ASN A 43 13.24 -3.82 1.50
CA ASN A 43 12.74 -2.45 1.43
C ASN A 43 12.66 -2.00 -0.03
N LEU A 44 11.49 -1.52 -0.42
CA LEU A 44 11.22 -0.96 -1.74
C LEU A 44 10.63 0.45 -1.57
N ASN A 45 11.32 1.48 -2.04
CA ASN A 45 10.78 2.83 -2.19
C ASN A 45 10.83 3.22 -3.68
N VAL A 46 9.66 3.51 -4.25
CA VAL A 46 9.44 4.02 -5.60
C VAL A 46 8.64 5.33 -5.59
N ASP A 47 8.61 6.06 -4.46
CA ASP A 47 7.79 7.28 -4.34
C ASP A 47 8.21 8.38 -5.33
N ASP A 48 7.31 9.30 -5.67
CA ASP A 48 7.59 10.41 -6.60
C ASP A 48 8.19 9.92 -7.94
N ASN A 49 7.34 9.21 -8.68
CA ASN A 49 7.61 8.70 -10.02
C ASN A 49 6.34 8.81 -10.89
N GLU A 50 6.38 8.29 -12.12
CA GLU A 50 5.28 8.37 -13.08
C GLU A 50 4.66 6.99 -13.35
N ILE A 51 4.74 6.06 -12.38
CA ILE A 51 4.26 4.69 -12.56
C ILE A 51 2.74 4.68 -12.59
N THR A 52 2.16 4.06 -13.62
CA THR A 52 0.70 4.02 -13.80
C THR A 52 0.04 2.75 -13.29
N ASN A 53 0.78 1.65 -13.22
CA ASN A 53 0.33 0.37 -12.69
C ASN A 53 1.54 -0.38 -12.15
N LEU A 54 1.37 -1.10 -11.05
CA LEU A 54 2.45 -1.91 -10.47
C LEU A 54 1.92 -3.21 -9.90
N ILE A 55 2.65 -4.29 -10.17
CA ILE A 55 2.42 -5.60 -9.56
C ILE A 55 3.66 -5.95 -8.76
N VAL A 56 3.48 -6.10 -7.45
CA VAL A 56 4.51 -6.58 -6.53
C VAL A 56 4.09 -7.98 -6.07
N SER A 57 4.75 -9.00 -6.61
CA SER A 57 4.38 -10.39 -6.36
C SER A 57 5.60 -11.24 -6.05
N GLY A 58 5.47 -12.16 -5.10
CA GLY A 58 6.51 -13.16 -4.82
C GLY A 58 7.78 -12.56 -4.22
N LEU A 59 7.65 -11.55 -3.36
CA LEU A 59 8.75 -10.96 -2.59
C LEU A 59 8.59 -11.35 -1.11
N PRO A 60 8.90 -12.61 -0.74
CA PRO A 60 8.61 -13.13 0.60
C PRO A 60 9.40 -12.44 1.71
N SER A 61 10.51 -11.75 1.37
CA SER A 61 11.34 -11.01 2.33
C SER A 61 10.95 -9.54 2.47
N LEU A 62 10.01 -9.03 1.66
CA LEU A 62 9.66 -7.61 1.61
C LEU A 62 8.94 -7.23 2.91
N SER A 63 9.51 -6.31 3.68
CA SER A 63 8.95 -5.83 4.95
C SER A 63 8.31 -4.44 4.84
N SER A 64 8.84 -3.59 3.96
CA SER A 64 8.34 -2.22 3.76
C SER A 64 8.24 -1.90 2.27
N PHE A 65 7.10 -1.37 1.86
CA PHE A 65 6.85 -0.94 0.50
C PHE A 65 6.20 0.46 0.48
N ILE A 66 6.92 1.41 -0.13
CA ILE A 66 6.51 2.81 -0.27
C ILE A 66 6.45 3.15 -1.76
N CYS A 67 5.28 3.57 -2.23
CA CYS A 67 5.00 3.93 -3.62
C CYS A 67 4.08 5.14 -3.75
N SER A 68 4.15 6.06 -2.77
CA SER A 68 3.37 7.29 -2.79
C SER A 68 3.71 8.20 -3.98
N ASP A 69 2.86 9.17 -4.26
CA ASP A 69 3.12 10.24 -5.24
C ASP A 69 3.51 9.66 -6.62
N ASN A 70 2.63 8.82 -7.15
CA ASN A 70 2.73 8.26 -8.50
C ASN A 70 1.40 8.49 -9.23
N ASN A 71 1.29 8.00 -10.47
CA ASN A 71 0.06 8.09 -11.26
C ASN A 71 -0.68 6.74 -11.30
N MET A 72 -0.58 5.93 -10.24
CA MET A 72 -1.05 4.54 -10.28
C MET A 72 -2.57 4.50 -10.29
N LYS A 73 -3.14 3.78 -11.26
CA LYS A 73 -4.58 3.45 -11.32
C LYS A 73 -4.90 2.12 -10.66
N SER A 74 -3.93 1.21 -10.67
CA SER A 74 -4.05 -0.08 -10.00
C SER A 74 -2.74 -0.50 -9.35
N LEU A 75 -2.85 -1.06 -8.15
CA LEU A 75 -1.75 -1.67 -7.42
C LEU A 75 -2.17 -3.07 -6.95
N THR A 76 -1.35 -4.06 -7.27
CA THR A 76 -1.51 -5.44 -6.76
C THR A 76 -0.29 -5.84 -5.96
N VAL A 77 -0.50 -6.25 -4.72
CA VAL A 77 0.52 -6.80 -3.83
C VAL A 77 0.12 -8.22 -3.45
N ARG A 78 0.91 -9.21 -3.85
CA ARG A 78 0.63 -10.63 -3.63
C ARG A 78 1.85 -11.39 -3.11
N ASP A 79 1.63 -12.37 -2.24
CA ASP A 79 2.68 -13.32 -1.78
C ASP A 79 3.90 -12.59 -1.17
N CYS A 80 3.65 -11.49 -0.45
CA CYS A 80 4.65 -10.73 0.30
C CYS A 80 4.47 -11.03 1.79
N ASN A 81 4.81 -12.27 2.20
CA ASN A 81 4.44 -12.81 3.51
C ASN A 81 5.02 -12.04 4.71
N ALA A 82 6.15 -11.35 4.52
CA ALA A 82 6.81 -10.55 5.55
C ALA A 82 6.40 -9.06 5.54
N LEU A 83 5.49 -8.64 4.66
CA LEU A 83 5.14 -7.22 4.51
C LEU A 83 4.44 -6.70 5.76
N LEU A 84 5.01 -5.65 6.36
CA LEU A 84 4.50 -4.99 7.55
C LEU A 84 3.84 -3.66 7.20
N ASP A 85 4.49 -2.89 6.32
CA ASP A 85 4.08 -1.52 5.98
C ASP A 85 3.85 -1.39 4.47
N LEU A 86 2.63 -0.98 4.10
CA LEU A 86 2.25 -0.62 2.73
C LEU A 86 1.81 0.84 2.69
N VAL A 87 2.53 1.67 1.96
CA VAL A 87 2.24 3.09 1.78
C VAL A 87 2.11 3.39 0.29
N CYS A 88 0.88 3.62 -0.17
CA CYS A 88 0.51 3.89 -1.56
C CYS A 88 -0.39 5.15 -1.68
N SER A 89 -0.18 6.11 -0.78
CA SER A 89 -0.94 7.38 -0.75
C SER A 89 -0.65 8.27 -1.97
N TYR A 90 -1.50 9.24 -2.26
CA TYR A 90 -1.28 10.22 -3.35
C TYR A 90 -1.04 9.53 -4.70
N ASN A 91 -2.03 8.77 -5.13
CA ASN A 91 -2.10 8.14 -6.45
C ASN A 91 -3.53 8.32 -7.00
N ASP A 92 -3.81 7.73 -8.16
CA ASP A 92 -5.15 7.71 -8.77
C ASP A 92 -5.78 6.30 -8.64
N LEU A 93 -5.52 5.59 -7.54
CA LEU A 93 -5.89 4.17 -7.42
C LEU A 93 -7.41 4.03 -7.40
N THR A 94 -7.95 3.35 -8.41
CA THR A 94 -9.34 2.86 -8.41
C THR A 94 -9.42 1.40 -7.94
N SER A 95 -8.27 0.72 -7.82
CA SER A 95 -8.17 -0.65 -7.35
C SER A 95 -6.87 -0.90 -6.58
N LEU A 96 -7.02 -1.39 -5.35
CA LEU A 96 -5.93 -1.88 -4.51
C LEU A 96 -6.22 -3.35 -4.13
N THR A 97 -5.36 -4.26 -4.58
CA THR A 97 -5.47 -5.69 -4.25
C THR A 97 -4.31 -6.09 -3.34
N VAL A 98 -4.62 -6.66 -2.17
CA VAL A 98 -3.64 -7.15 -1.20
C VAL A 98 -3.97 -8.61 -0.84
N GLU A 99 -3.19 -9.55 -1.37
CA GLU A 99 -3.43 -10.98 -1.24
C GLU A 99 -2.21 -11.70 -0.63
N ASN A 100 -2.45 -12.68 0.24
CA ASN A 100 -1.37 -13.47 0.86
C ASN A 100 -0.26 -12.61 1.54
N CYS A 101 -0.65 -11.48 2.13
CA CYS A 101 0.23 -10.60 2.92
C CYS A 101 -0.27 -10.54 4.38
N PRO A 102 -0.17 -11.64 5.15
CA PRO A 102 -0.86 -11.80 6.43
C PRO A 102 -0.22 -11.05 7.61
N GLN A 103 0.92 -10.39 7.43
CA GLN A 103 1.66 -9.72 8.52
C GLN A 103 1.53 -8.19 8.49
N ILE A 104 0.72 -7.63 7.58
CA ILE A 104 0.60 -6.18 7.44
C ILE A 104 0.06 -5.58 8.74
N LEU A 105 0.77 -4.58 9.26
CA LEU A 105 0.44 -3.81 10.45
C LEU A 105 -0.05 -2.42 10.11
N PHE A 106 0.38 -1.86 8.98
CA PHE A 106 0.05 -0.51 8.55
C PHE A 106 -0.25 -0.46 7.05
N VAL A 107 -1.40 0.13 6.73
CA VAL A 107 -1.78 0.50 5.36
C VAL A 107 -2.10 1.99 5.31
N ASP A 108 -1.45 2.69 4.39
CA ASP A 108 -1.83 4.03 3.96
C ASP A 108 -2.14 4.02 2.47
N CYS A 109 -3.43 4.12 2.15
CA CYS A 109 -3.96 4.30 0.80
C CYS A 109 -4.73 5.62 0.68
N SER A 110 -4.40 6.61 1.53
CA SER A 110 -5.07 7.91 1.51
C SER A 110 -4.80 8.70 0.22
N TYR A 111 -5.69 9.62 -0.16
CA TYR A 111 -5.57 10.41 -1.38
C TYR A 111 -5.47 9.53 -2.64
N ASN A 112 -6.56 8.81 -2.90
CA ASN A 112 -6.77 7.95 -4.06
C ASN A 112 -8.26 8.03 -4.49
N ASP A 113 -8.65 7.25 -5.49
CA ASP A 113 -10.03 7.21 -6.03
C ASP A 113 -10.71 5.85 -5.73
N LEU A 114 -10.41 5.23 -4.58
CA LEU A 114 -10.95 3.90 -4.24
C LEU A 114 -12.43 3.99 -3.90
N THR A 115 -13.27 3.20 -4.58
CA THR A 115 -14.70 3.03 -4.24
C THR A 115 -14.94 1.89 -3.26
N ASP A 116 -14.00 0.94 -3.22
CA ASP A 116 -14.04 -0.27 -2.41
C ASP A 116 -12.64 -0.55 -1.84
N LEU A 117 -12.60 -1.00 -0.59
CA LEU A 117 -11.37 -1.43 0.07
C LEU A 117 -11.65 -2.71 0.86
N ASN A 118 -11.05 -3.82 0.41
CA ASN A 118 -11.15 -5.10 1.10
C ASN A 118 -9.79 -5.48 1.69
N LEU A 119 -9.72 -5.50 3.01
CA LEU A 119 -8.54 -5.93 3.78
C LEU A 119 -8.88 -7.10 4.72
N SER A 120 -9.92 -7.88 4.42
CA SER A 120 -10.46 -8.89 5.34
C SER A 120 -9.49 -10.01 5.73
N ASN A 121 -8.41 -10.19 4.96
CA ASN A 121 -7.36 -11.17 5.21
C ASN A 121 -6.20 -10.61 6.07
N GLN A 122 -6.21 -9.33 6.40
CA GLN A 122 -5.19 -8.68 7.22
C GLN A 122 -5.66 -8.65 8.68
N THR A 123 -5.45 -9.73 9.43
CA THR A 123 -5.96 -9.87 10.82
C THR A 123 -5.06 -9.28 11.91
N PHE A 124 -3.95 -8.65 11.52
CA PHE A 124 -2.97 -8.01 12.42
C PHE A 124 -2.82 -6.51 12.15
N LEU A 125 -3.68 -5.91 11.32
CA LEU A 125 -3.64 -4.51 10.94
C LEU A 125 -3.88 -3.64 12.17
N GLN A 126 -2.92 -2.79 12.51
CA GLN A 126 -3.00 -1.92 13.69
C GLN A 126 -3.48 -0.52 13.33
N ARG A 127 -3.16 -0.06 12.11
CA ARG A 127 -3.43 1.30 11.63
C ARG A 127 -3.85 1.30 10.16
N LEU A 128 -4.94 1.99 9.87
CA LEU A 128 -5.45 2.18 8.52
C LEU A 128 -5.67 3.67 8.22
N LEU A 129 -5.06 4.17 7.15
CA LEU A 129 -5.34 5.48 6.57
C LEU A 129 -5.94 5.26 5.17
N CYS A 130 -7.21 5.59 5.02
CA CYS A 130 -7.96 5.53 3.76
C CYS A 130 -8.75 6.82 3.49
N ASN A 131 -8.35 7.94 4.12
CA ASN A 131 -8.99 9.22 3.93
C ASN A 131 -8.75 9.81 2.54
N ASN A 132 -9.65 10.68 2.07
CA ASN A 132 -9.65 11.21 0.69
C ASN A 132 -9.69 10.08 -0.33
N ASN A 133 -10.79 9.33 -0.31
CA ASN A 133 -11.15 8.31 -1.28
C ASN A 133 -12.66 8.43 -1.55
N GLU A 134 -13.21 7.50 -2.32
CA GLU A 134 -14.61 7.50 -2.74
C GLU A 134 -15.40 6.34 -2.07
N LEU A 135 -14.93 5.86 -0.89
CA LEU A 135 -15.48 4.67 -0.24
C LEU A 135 -16.91 4.92 0.24
N SER A 136 -17.85 4.06 -0.16
CA SER A 136 -19.25 4.11 0.33
C SER A 136 -19.51 3.22 1.54
N MET A 137 -18.65 2.23 1.74
CA MET A 137 -18.71 1.28 2.84
C MET A 137 -17.29 0.99 3.31
N LEU A 138 -17.14 0.84 4.63
CA LEU A 138 -15.91 0.35 5.22
C LEU A 138 -16.26 -0.77 6.20
N ASP A 139 -15.72 -1.97 5.97
CA ASP A 139 -15.84 -3.08 6.89
C ASP A 139 -14.47 -3.36 7.48
N VAL A 140 -14.33 -3.22 8.79
CA VAL A 140 -13.11 -3.55 9.54
C VAL A 140 -13.38 -4.63 10.59
N SER A 141 -14.57 -5.24 10.58
CA SER A 141 -15.02 -6.24 11.58
C SER A 141 -14.13 -7.47 11.69
N PHE A 142 -13.22 -7.67 10.75
CA PHE A 142 -12.25 -8.76 10.69
C PHE A 142 -11.04 -8.57 11.63
N ASP A 143 -10.71 -7.34 12.03
CA ASP A 143 -9.43 -7.05 12.72
C ASP A 143 -9.62 -6.74 14.21
N GLN A 144 -8.99 -7.57 15.06
CA GLN A 144 -9.01 -7.40 16.52
C GLN A 144 -7.87 -6.54 17.05
N ALA A 145 -6.79 -6.37 16.28
CA ALA A 145 -5.60 -5.58 16.59
C ALA A 145 -5.71 -4.11 16.16
N LEU A 146 -6.68 -3.74 15.32
CA LEU A 146 -6.85 -2.40 14.80
C LEU A 146 -7.10 -1.38 15.91
N THR A 147 -6.26 -0.36 15.98
CA THR A 147 -6.26 0.66 17.05
C THR A 147 -6.65 2.05 16.54
N TYR A 148 -6.35 2.34 15.27
CA TYR A 148 -6.53 3.66 14.66
C TYR A 148 -7.02 3.55 13.21
N ILE A 149 -8.07 4.30 12.89
CA ILE A 149 -8.59 4.44 11.52
C ILE A 149 -8.76 5.92 11.18
N ASN A 150 -8.29 6.32 10.00
CA ASN A 150 -8.66 7.58 9.38
C ASN A 150 -9.34 7.33 8.03
N CYS A 151 -10.65 7.54 7.99
CA CYS A 151 -11.51 7.42 6.82
C CYS A 151 -12.29 8.71 6.56
N ARG A 152 -11.70 9.87 6.92
CA ARG A 152 -12.26 11.19 6.57
C ARG A 152 -12.37 11.37 5.06
N TYR A 153 -13.24 12.27 4.61
CA TYR A 153 -13.32 12.64 3.20
C TYR A 153 -13.53 11.41 2.30
N ASN A 154 -14.66 10.75 2.52
CA ASN A 154 -15.13 9.60 1.74
C ASN A 154 -16.66 9.77 1.53
N HIS A 155 -17.34 8.70 1.11
CA HIS A 155 -18.79 8.66 0.93
C HIS A 155 -19.45 7.61 1.86
N ILE A 156 -18.84 7.32 3.02
CA ILE A 156 -19.20 6.16 3.85
C ILE A 156 -20.59 6.34 4.45
N VAL A 157 -21.49 5.42 4.10
CA VAL A 157 -22.84 5.30 4.66
C VAL A 157 -23.04 4.02 5.48
N ASP A 158 -22.14 3.04 5.32
CA ASP A 158 -22.11 1.79 6.11
C ASP A 158 -20.70 1.58 6.69
N PHE A 159 -20.59 1.60 8.01
CA PHE A 159 -19.30 1.41 8.70
C PHE A 159 -19.42 0.32 9.75
N ARG A 160 -18.69 -0.79 9.54
CA ARG A 160 -18.80 -2.00 10.36
C ARG A 160 -17.53 -2.20 11.17
N THR A 161 -17.68 -2.17 12.50
CA THR A 161 -16.57 -2.27 13.46
C THR A 161 -16.76 -3.37 14.51
N ILE A 162 -17.79 -4.22 14.35
CA ILE A 162 -18.06 -5.31 15.29
C ILE A 162 -16.86 -6.26 15.29
N GLY A 163 -16.19 -6.46 16.42
CA GLY A 163 -14.99 -7.31 16.51
C GLY A 163 -13.68 -6.54 16.70
N CYS A 164 -13.65 -5.23 16.42
CA CYS A 164 -12.48 -4.37 16.65
C CYS A 164 -12.35 -3.93 18.11
N ASN A 165 -12.11 -4.88 19.01
CA ASN A 165 -12.09 -4.61 20.46
C ASN A 165 -10.94 -3.69 20.90
N SER A 166 -9.88 -3.57 20.09
CA SER A 166 -8.72 -2.70 20.37
C SER A 166 -8.86 -1.28 19.81
N LEU A 167 -9.97 -0.96 19.13
CA LEU A 167 -10.14 0.30 18.44
C LEU A 167 -10.23 1.46 19.43
N SER A 168 -9.26 2.37 19.36
CA SER A 168 -9.13 3.49 20.30
C SER A 168 -9.47 4.84 19.67
N MET A 169 -9.28 4.98 18.35
CA MET A 169 -9.53 6.21 17.63
C MET A 169 -10.05 5.95 16.22
N VAL A 170 -11.16 6.61 15.90
CA VAL A 170 -11.73 6.66 14.56
C VAL A 170 -11.89 8.11 14.15
N ALA A 171 -11.32 8.44 12.99
CA ALA A 171 -11.48 9.70 12.31
C ALA A 171 -12.35 9.50 11.06
N CYS A 172 -13.65 9.80 11.15
CA CYS A 172 -14.61 9.59 10.05
C CYS A 172 -15.40 10.86 9.65
N GLN A 173 -14.89 12.05 9.96
CA GLN A 173 -15.56 13.30 9.58
C GLN A 173 -15.58 13.49 8.05
N TRP A 174 -16.55 14.25 7.55
CA TRP A 174 -16.68 14.62 6.14
C TRP A 174 -16.88 13.41 5.22
N ASN A 175 -17.80 12.53 5.59
CA ASN A 175 -18.39 11.54 4.70
C ASN A 175 -19.74 12.10 4.19
N TYR A 176 -19.81 12.60 2.95
CA TYR A 176 -20.99 13.30 2.39
C TYR A 176 -21.49 12.68 1.09
#